data_AF-A0A916NNL3-F1
#
_entry.id   AF-A0A916NNL3-F1
#
_cell.length_a   1.000
_cell.length_b   1.000
_cell.length_c   1.000
_cell.angle_alpha   90.00
_cell.angle_beta   90.00
_cell.angle_gamma   90.00
#
_symmetry.space_group_name_H-M   'P 1'
#
loop_
_entity.id
_entity.type
_entity.pdbx_description
1 polymer ?
#
loop_
_entity_poly.entity_id
_entity_poly.type
_entity_poly.pdbx_seq_one_letter_code
_entity_poly.pdbx_strand_id
1 'polypeptide(L)'
;MTHESEPATETTTGTAHATTSAPTSAPATDPGADHGAEPGSGSARRRRPVADLALIALFAALIAACSLISIPLGFVPVPITLQTFAVLLAGAALGATRGFLAVLLYLAIGFIGLPVFAGGSAGLAVLALPSAGFLLSFPFAAWLAGFAVSRLSRRSAAGQAALVFVALIPASLLIYAAGIPVMSWLAGITLGQALVFNLAFVPLDLVKMALVAIVATAVHRAFPDLLPPRASREAPRSARRDARASA
;
A
#
# COMPACT_ATOMS: atom_id res chain seq x y z
N MET A 1 40.28 -23.60 44.88
CA MET A 1 41.62 -23.62 45.50
C MET A 1 42.51 -22.74 44.63
N THR A 2 42.45 -21.41 44.75
CA THR A 2 42.99 -20.52 45.81
C THR A 2 44.52 -20.46 45.79
N HIS A 3 45.03 -19.32 45.34
CA HIS A 3 46.10 -18.51 45.95
C HIS A 3 46.01 -17.16 45.21
N GLU A 4 45.29 -16.15 45.72
CA GLU A 4 45.69 -15.19 46.77
C GLU A 4 47.13 -14.69 46.59
N SER A 5 47.32 -13.42 46.18
CA SER A 5 47.36 -12.19 47.02
C SER A 5 48.78 -11.97 47.56
N GLU A 6 49.41 -10.81 47.27
CA GLU A 6 50.07 -9.86 48.20
C GLU A 6 51.13 -8.92 47.55
N PRO A 7 51.57 -7.79 48.20
CA PRO A 7 51.35 -6.43 47.67
C PRO A 7 52.59 -5.49 47.78
N ALA A 8 52.32 -4.17 47.91
CA ALA A 8 53.16 -3.04 48.37
C ALA A 8 53.92 -2.23 47.29
N THR A 9 53.59 -0.95 46.99
CA THR A 9 53.72 0.34 47.73
C THR A 9 55.12 0.95 47.69
N GLU A 10 55.36 2.00 46.88
CA GLU A 10 56.25 3.14 47.26
C GLU A 10 56.10 4.38 46.33
N THR A 11 55.31 5.35 46.80
CA THR A 11 55.63 6.76 47.14
C THR A 11 56.78 7.54 46.44
N THR A 12 56.37 8.58 45.70
CA THR A 12 56.88 9.99 45.66
C THR A 12 58.25 10.33 45.06
N THR A 13 58.31 11.31 44.14
CA THR A 13 58.89 12.68 44.37
C THR A 13 58.87 13.56 43.10
N GLY A 14 58.24 14.74 43.21
CA GLY A 14 58.71 16.05 42.67
C GLY A 14 58.26 16.43 41.25
N THR A 15 57.94 17.69 40.92
CA THR A 15 58.02 18.98 41.63
C THR A 15 57.10 19.98 40.92
N ALA A 16 56.40 20.81 41.68
CA ALA A 16 55.55 21.89 41.20
C ALA A 16 56.37 23.13 40.79
N HIS A 17 55.91 23.85 39.76
CA HIS A 17 56.13 25.29 39.66
C HIS A 17 54.89 25.96 39.06
N ALA A 18 54.20 26.72 39.90
CA ALA A 18 53.21 27.72 39.52
C ALA A 18 53.91 29.08 39.41
N THR A 19 53.55 29.93 38.45
CA THR A 19 53.48 31.40 38.61
C THR A 19 52.60 32.01 37.51
N THR A 20 51.37 32.33 37.90
CA THR A 20 50.57 33.53 37.67
C THR A 20 51.11 34.65 36.75
N SER A 21 50.30 35.08 35.76
CA SER A 21 49.79 36.47 35.66
C SER A 21 48.80 36.64 34.48
N ALA A 22 47.65 37.22 34.79
CA ALA A 22 46.64 37.77 33.86
C ALA A 22 46.73 39.32 33.90
N PRO A 23 45.78 40.12 33.38
CA PRO A 23 45.07 40.15 32.08
C PRO A 23 45.26 41.53 31.37
N THR A 24 44.90 41.68 30.08
CA THR A 24 44.62 43.03 29.49
C THR A 24 43.64 42.93 28.31
N SER A 25 42.43 43.44 28.56
CA SER A 25 41.43 44.08 27.68
C SER A 25 40.96 43.42 26.35
N ALA A 26 39.70 42.97 26.36
CA ALA A 26 38.73 43.13 25.27
C ALA A 26 38.43 44.65 25.05
N PRO A 27 37.78 45.16 23.96
CA PRO A 27 36.70 44.51 23.19
C PRO A 27 36.64 44.80 21.66
N ALA A 28 35.97 43.94 20.88
CA ALA A 28 35.16 44.33 19.72
C ALA A 28 34.36 43.15 19.16
N THR A 29 33.05 43.34 19.09
CA THR A 29 32.01 42.49 18.48
C THR A 29 32.02 42.57 16.96
N ASP A 30 31.84 41.44 16.27
CA ASP A 30 30.92 41.35 15.12
C ASP A 30 30.41 39.90 14.94
N PRO A 31 29.09 39.64 14.98
CA PRO A 31 28.50 38.32 14.70
C PRO A 31 28.17 38.19 13.21
N GLY A 32 29.13 37.70 12.43
CA GLY A 32 28.94 37.30 11.04
C GLY A 32 28.66 35.80 10.91
N ALA A 33 27.38 35.47 10.76
CA ALA A 33 26.88 34.13 10.48
C ALA A 33 27.21 33.61 9.07
N ASP A 34 26.95 32.31 8.93
CA ASP A 34 26.69 31.52 7.72
C ASP A 34 27.90 30.97 6.94
N HIS A 35 28.24 29.70 7.17
CA HIS A 35 27.59 28.52 6.54
C HIS A 35 27.88 28.48 5.03
N GLY A 36 29.08 28.00 4.71
CA GLY A 36 29.39 27.45 3.39
C GLY A 36 28.48 26.26 3.13
N ALA A 37 27.35 26.54 2.48
CA ALA A 37 26.36 25.57 2.05
C ALA A 37 27.00 24.55 1.11
N GLU A 38 26.93 23.27 1.50
CA GLU A 38 27.10 22.17 0.58
C GLU A 38 26.02 22.24 -0.51
N PRO A 39 26.37 22.16 -1.81
CA PRO A 39 25.38 21.95 -2.84
C PRO A 39 24.82 20.52 -2.69
N GLY A 40 23.66 20.45 -2.05
CA GLY A 40 22.87 19.24 -1.87
C GLY A 40 22.67 18.50 -3.19
N SER A 41 23.20 17.29 -3.26
CA SER A 41 22.81 16.32 -4.27
C SER A 41 21.35 15.91 -3.99
N GLY A 42 20.42 16.58 -4.66
CA GLY A 42 19.05 16.14 -4.76
C GLY A 42 19.02 14.81 -5.50
N SER A 43 19.19 13.70 -4.78
CA SER A 43 19.00 12.37 -5.35
C SER A 43 17.52 12.27 -5.74
N ALA A 44 17.22 12.54 -7.00
CA ALA A 44 15.92 12.23 -7.59
C ALA A 44 15.73 10.73 -7.38
N ARG A 45 14.85 10.35 -6.44
CA ARG A 45 14.67 8.96 -5.99
C ARG A 45 14.38 8.10 -7.23
N ARG A 46 15.38 7.32 -7.67
CA ARG A 46 15.29 6.47 -8.86
C ARG A 46 14.07 5.58 -8.71
N ARG A 47 13.04 5.78 -9.53
CA ARG A 47 11.95 4.81 -9.67
C ARG A 47 12.61 3.46 -10.00
N ARG A 48 12.29 2.40 -9.26
CA ARG A 48 12.87 1.06 -9.44
C ARG A 48 11.88 0.20 -10.25
N PRO A 49 11.85 0.30 -11.59
CA PRO A 49 10.85 -0.38 -12.42
C PRO A 49 10.83 -1.90 -12.24
N VAL A 50 11.99 -2.51 -11.96
CA VAL A 50 12.10 -3.96 -11.67
C VAL A 50 11.33 -4.34 -10.40
N ALA A 51 11.41 -3.52 -9.35
CA ALA A 51 10.69 -3.77 -8.10
C ALA A 51 9.18 -3.62 -8.30
N ASP A 52 8.76 -2.62 -9.07
CA ASP A 52 7.34 -2.41 -9.41
C ASP A 52 6.78 -3.60 -10.20
N LEU A 53 7.54 -4.11 -11.18
CA LEU A 53 7.15 -5.28 -11.96
C LEU A 53 7.06 -6.54 -11.09
N ALA A 54 8.03 -6.74 -10.18
CA ALA A 54 8.01 -7.87 -9.25
C ALA A 54 6.78 -7.83 -8.33
N LEU A 55 6.42 -6.65 -7.81
CA LEU A 55 5.21 -6.47 -6.99
C LEU A 55 3.93 -6.75 -7.79
N ILE A 56 3.84 -6.25 -9.03
CA ILE A 56 2.72 -6.49 -9.93
C ILE A 56 2.57 -8.00 -10.20
N ALA A 57 3.66 -8.69 -10.54
CA ALA A 57 3.66 -10.12 -10.78
C ALA A 57 3.30 -10.94 -9.53
N LEU A 58 3.84 -10.57 -8.36
CA LEU A 58 3.54 -11.21 -7.09
C LEU A 58 2.06 -11.11 -6.74
N PHE A 59 1.46 -9.92 -6.89
CA PHE A 59 0.04 -9.74 -6.60
C PHE A 59 -0.86 -10.39 -7.66
N ALA A 60 -0.45 -10.42 -8.93
CA ALA A 60 -1.16 -11.20 -9.95
C ALA A 60 -1.18 -12.70 -9.60
N ALA A 61 -0.04 -13.25 -9.15
CA ALA A 61 0.06 -14.62 -8.67
C ALA A 61 -0.77 -14.87 -7.39
N LEU A 62 -0.78 -13.92 -6.46
CA LEU A 62 -1.64 -13.97 -5.27
C LEU A 62 -3.13 -14.01 -5.65
N ILE A 63 -3.57 -13.17 -6.59
CA ILE A 63 -4.94 -13.16 -7.09
C ILE A 63 -5.28 -14.51 -7.73
N ALA A 64 -4.39 -15.07 -8.55
CA ALA A 64 -4.56 -16.39 -9.13
C ALA A 64 -4.71 -17.49 -8.07
N ALA A 65 -3.80 -17.53 -7.08
CA ALA A 65 -3.86 -18.51 -6.00
C ALA A 65 -5.15 -18.39 -5.18
N CYS A 66 -5.57 -17.17 -4.83
CA CYS A 66 -6.82 -16.92 -4.12
C CYS A 66 -8.07 -17.22 -4.97
N SER A 67 -7.98 -17.11 -6.30
CA SER A 67 -9.08 -17.43 -7.21
C SER A 67 -9.39 -18.92 -7.25
N LEU A 68 -8.36 -19.77 -7.13
CA LEU A 68 -8.53 -21.22 -7.07
C LEU A 68 -9.20 -21.70 -5.79
N ILE A 69 -9.16 -20.90 -4.71
CA ILE A 69 -9.94 -21.15 -3.50
C ILE A 69 -11.39 -20.73 -3.77
N SER A 70 -12.13 -21.63 -4.41
CA SER A 70 -13.52 -21.42 -4.82
C SER A 70 -14.44 -22.55 -4.36
N ILE A 71 -15.59 -22.19 -3.79
CA ILE A 71 -16.61 -23.14 -3.31
C ILE A 71 -17.90 -22.90 -4.09
N PRO A 72 -18.36 -23.85 -4.92
CA PRO A 72 -19.64 -23.75 -5.60
C PRO A 72 -20.78 -23.92 -4.60
N LEU A 73 -21.77 -23.03 -4.65
CA LEU A 73 -22.91 -23.04 -3.72
C LEU A 73 -24.08 -23.91 -4.18
N GLY A 74 -24.12 -24.34 -5.45
CA GLY A 74 -25.21 -25.14 -6.02
C GLY A 74 -26.52 -24.36 -6.27
N PHE A 75 -26.87 -23.42 -5.40
CA PHE A 75 -28.06 -22.55 -5.53
C PHE A 75 -27.76 -21.16 -6.13
N VAL A 76 -26.49 -20.77 -6.27
CA VAL A 76 -26.06 -19.53 -6.93
C VAL A 76 -25.19 -19.87 -8.15
N PRO A 77 -25.38 -19.23 -9.32
CA PRO A 77 -24.61 -19.53 -10.53
C PRO A 77 -23.14 -19.08 -10.49
N VAL A 78 -22.70 -18.46 -9.39
CA VAL A 78 -21.33 -17.96 -9.20
C VAL A 78 -20.76 -18.55 -7.91
N PRO A 79 -19.53 -19.11 -7.93
CA PRO A 79 -18.92 -19.67 -6.74
C PRO A 79 -18.50 -18.58 -5.74
N ILE A 80 -18.49 -18.92 -4.46
CA ILE A 80 -17.79 -18.11 -3.46
C ILE A 80 -16.29 -18.28 -3.68
N THR A 81 -15.53 -17.19 -3.71
CA THR A 81 -14.07 -17.23 -3.90
C THR A 81 -13.32 -16.36 -2.89
N LEU A 82 -12.03 -16.65 -2.67
CA LEU A 82 -11.11 -15.73 -1.97
C LEU A 82 -10.54 -14.65 -2.92
N GLN A 83 -10.93 -14.67 -4.19
CA GLN A 83 -10.38 -13.79 -5.22
C GLN A 83 -10.60 -12.29 -4.93
N THR A 84 -11.81 -11.91 -4.51
CA THR A 84 -12.16 -10.51 -4.23
C THR A 84 -11.31 -9.91 -3.11
N PHE A 85 -10.90 -10.72 -2.14
CA PHE A 85 -9.95 -10.31 -1.10
C PHE A 85 -8.61 -9.90 -1.72
N ALA A 86 -8.03 -10.74 -2.57
CA ALA A 86 -6.73 -10.46 -3.19
C ALA A 86 -6.77 -9.25 -4.14
N VAL A 87 -7.87 -9.07 -4.88
CA VAL A 87 -8.09 -7.91 -5.76
C VAL A 87 -8.12 -6.60 -4.98
N LEU A 88 -8.92 -6.54 -3.91
CA LEU A 88 -9.01 -5.34 -3.07
C LEU A 88 -7.69 -5.10 -2.32
N LEU A 89 -7.01 -6.15 -1.88
CA LEU A 89 -5.69 -6.05 -1.25
C LEU A 89 -4.64 -5.53 -2.22
N ALA A 90 -4.65 -5.95 -3.49
CA ALA A 90 -3.75 -5.43 -4.51
C ALA A 90 -3.89 -3.92 -4.65
N GLY A 91 -5.12 -3.43 -4.77
CA GLY A 91 -5.40 -1.99 -4.78
C GLY A 91 -4.94 -1.29 -3.51
N ALA A 92 -5.38 -1.79 -2.35
CA ALA A 92 -5.14 -1.17 -1.06
C ALA A 92 -3.65 -1.13 -0.68
N ALA A 93 -2.86 -2.15 -1.03
CA ALA A 93 -1.45 -2.28 -0.64
C ALA A 93 -0.47 -1.67 -1.64
N LEU A 94 -0.72 -1.80 -2.96
CA LEU A 94 0.19 -1.32 -4.01
C LEU A 94 -0.18 0.08 -4.52
N GLY A 95 -1.36 0.58 -4.16
CA GLY A 95 -1.94 1.81 -4.68
C GLY A 95 -2.62 1.62 -6.04
N ALA A 96 -3.27 2.69 -6.52
CA ALA A 96 -4.22 2.63 -7.64
C ALA A 96 -3.60 2.06 -8.94
N THR A 97 -2.43 2.54 -9.34
CA THR A 97 -1.81 2.14 -10.63
C THR A 97 -1.26 0.73 -10.59
N ARG A 98 -0.44 0.41 -9.58
CA ARG A 98 0.20 -0.92 -9.48
C ARG A 98 -0.83 -2.01 -9.18
N GLY A 99 -1.84 -1.73 -8.34
CA GLY A 99 -2.96 -2.63 -8.11
C GLY A 99 -3.77 -2.90 -9.37
N PHE A 100 -4.11 -1.85 -10.14
CA PHE A 100 -4.77 -2.01 -11.44
C PHE A 100 -3.96 -2.90 -12.40
N LEU A 101 -2.66 -2.64 -12.53
CA LEU A 101 -1.78 -3.42 -13.41
C LEU A 101 -1.62 -4.88 -12.94
N ALA A 102 -1.60 -5.14 -11.64
CA ALA A 102 -1.56 -6.51 -11.10
C ALA A 102 -2.81 -7.31 -11.49
N VAL A 103 -3.99 -6.69 -11.37
CA VAL A 103 -5.23 -7.34 -11.79
C VAL A 103 -5.29 -7.49 -13.32
N LEU A 104 -4.84 -6.49 -14.08
CA LEU A 104 -4.81 -6.57 -15.53
C LEU A 104 -3.88 -7.70 -16.02
N LEU A 105 -2.72 -7.86 -15.39
CA LEU A 105 -1.81 -8.97 -15.66
C LEU A 105 -2.47 -10.31 -15.34
N TYR A 106 -3.16 -10.41 -14.20
CA TYR A 106 -3.94 -11.60 -13.85
C TYR A 106 -4.97 -11.96 -14.91
N LEU A 107 -5.76 -10.98 -15.39
CA LEU A 107 -6.73 -11.17 -16.45
C LEU A 107 -6.07 -11.61 -17.76
N ALA A 108 -4.96 -10.97 -18.15
CA ALA A 108 -4.23 -11.30 -19.37
C ALA A 108 -3.74 -12.77 -19.35
N ILE A 109 -3.17 -13.22 -18.22
CA ILE A 109 -2.72 -14.60 -18.04
C ILE A 109 -3.89 -15.58 -18.18
N GLY A 110 -5.02 -15.29 -17.54
CA GLY A 110 -6.20 -16.14 -17.63
C GLY A 110 -6.81 -16.17 -19.03
N PHE A 111 -6.87 -15.05 -19.74
CA PHE A 111 -7.42 -14.98 -21.09
C PHE A 111 -6.55 -15.66 -22.16
N ILE A 112 -5.22 -15.72 -21.96
CA ILE A 112 -4.32 -16.50 -22.81
C ILE A 112 -4.54 -18.02 -22.64
N GLY A 113 -5.26 -18.45 -21.60
CA GLY A 113 -5.69 -19.84 -21.43
C GLY A 113 -5.10 -20.54 -20.22
N LEU A 114 -4.42 -19.82 -19.33
CA LEU A 114 -3.95 -20.41 -18.07
C LEU A 114 -5.13 -20.56 -17.09
N PRO A 115 -5.32 -21.72 -16.43
CA PRO A 115 -6.46 -21.99 -15.54
C PRO A 115 -6.32 -21.31 -14.18
N VAL A 116 -6.35 -19.98 -14.19
CA VAL A 116 -6.16 -19.12 -13.00
C VAL A 116 -7.45 -18.44 -12.55
N PHE A 117 -8.55 -18.58 -13.29
CA PHE A 117 -9.86 -18.09 -12.88
C PHE A 117 -10.54 -19.08 -11.93
N ALA A 118 -11.63 -18.62 -11.31
CA ALA A 118 -12.35 -19.39 -10.30
C ALA A 118 -12.75 -20.78 -10.82
N GLY A 119 -12.61 -21.80 -9.97
CA GLY A 119 -12.86 -23.19 -10.36
C GLY A 119 -11.87 -23.77 -11.37
N GLY A 120 -10.70 -23.14 -11.56
CA GLY A 120 -9.72 -23.57 -12.56
C GLY A 120 -10.12 -23.25 -14.00
N SER A 121 -11.02 -22.28 -14.20
CA SER A 121 -11.45 -21.85 -15.53
C SER A 121 -10.39 -20.99 -16.23
N ALA A 122 -10.45 -20.91 -17.56
CA ALA A 122 -9.45 -20.25 -18.38
C ALA A 122 -10.03 -19.75 -19.72
N GLY A 123 -9.29 -18.84 -20.37
CA GLY A 123 -9.56 -18.38 -21.73
C GLY A 123 -10.73 -17.40 -21.84
N LEU A 124 -11.00 -17.00 -23.08
CA LEU A 124 -12.08 -16.05 -23.39
C LEU A 124 -13.49 -16.61 -23.15
N ALA A 125 -13.65 -17.94 -23.09
CA ALA A 125 -14.92 -18.60 -22.79
C ALA A 125 -15.48 -18.19 -21.41
N VAL A 126 -14.62 -17.77 -20.48
CA VAL A 126 -15.03 -17.25 -19.16
C VAL A 126 -15.90 -15.99 -19.26
N LEU A 127 -15.81 -15.24 -20.36
CA LEU A 127 -16.66 -14.07 -20.59
C LEU A 127 -18.14 -14.42 -20.85
N ALA A 128 -18.43 -15.68 -21.18
CA ALA A 128 -19.79 -16.20 -21.30
C ALA A 128 -20.34 -16.75 -19.98
N LEU A 129 -19.57 -16.74 -18.89
CA LEU A 129 -20.02 -17.20 -17.57
C LEU A 129 -20.73 -16.08 -16.80
N PRO A 130 -21.72 -16.40 -15.94
CA PRO A 130 -22.41 -15.40 -15.10
C PRO A 130 -21.49 -14.57 -14.20
N SER A 131 -20.27 -15.04 -13.94
CA SER A 131 -19.25 -14.33 -13.17
C SER A 131 -18.47 -13.27 -13.97
N ALA A 132 -18.64 -13.20 -15.29
CA ALA A 132 -17.84 -12.34 -16.18
C ALA A 132 -17.87 -10.85 -15.78
N GLY A 133 -19.04 -10.33 -15.38
CA GLY A 133 -19.18 -8.93 -14.97
C GLY A 133 -18.36 -8.60 -13.71
N PHE A 134 -18.27 -9.54 -12.77
CA PHE A 134 -17.43 -9.39 -11.58
C PHE A 134 -15.96 -9.38 -12.00
N LEU A 135 -15.55 -10.34 -12.83
CA LEU A 135 -14.17 -10.49 -13.28
C LEU A 135 -13.65 -9.25 -14.03
N LEU A 136 -14.44 -8.71 -14.95
CA LEU A 136 -14.09 -7.51 -15.73
C LEU A 136 -14.07 -6.22 -14.89
N SER A 137 -14.77 -6.20 -13.76
CA SER A 137 -14.78 -5.05 -12.85
C SER A 137 -13.52 -4.96 -11.98
N PHE A 138 -12.82 -6.08 -11.75
CA PHE A 138 -11.73 -6.18 -10.79
C PHE A 138 -10.58 -5.17 -10.98
N PRO A 139 -10.11 -4.87 -12.22
CA PRO A 139 -9.07 -3.86 -12.40
C PRO A 139 -9.51 -2.49 -11.86
N PHE A 140 -10.75 -2.09 -12.17
CA PHE A 140 -11.32 -0.83 -11.73
C PHE A 140 -11.58 -0.82 -10.22
N ALA A 141 -12.00 -1.94 -9.64
CA ALA A 141 -12.16 -2.08 -8.21
C ALA A 141 -10.83 -1.94 -7.46
N ALA A 142 -9.76 -2.58 -7.94
CA ALA A 142 -8.42 -2.44 -7.37
C ALA A 142 -7.88 -1.00 -7.52
N TRP A 143 -8.10 -0.38 -8.68
CA TRP A 143 -7.76 1.03 -8.89
C TRP A 143 -8.49 1.93 -7.87
N LEU A 144 -9.81 1.75 -7.72
CA LEU A 144 -10.64 2.57 -6.84
C LEU A 144 -10.27 2.35 -5.36
N ALA A 145 -10.00 1.10 -4.96
CA ALA A 145 -9.52 0.77 -3.62
C ALA A 145 -8.19 1.49 -3.32
N GLY A 146 -7.21 1.37 -4.22
CA GLY A 146 -5.92 2.04 -4.05
C GLY A 146 -6.02 3.56 -4.08
N PHE A 147 -6.91 4.10 -4.92
CA PHE A 147 -7.19 5.54 -4.98
C PHE A 147 -7.79 6.02 -3.66
N ALA A 148 -8.84 5.38 -3.15
CA ALA A 148 -9.51 5.75 -1.90
C ALA A 148 -8.54 5.65 -0.70
N VAL A 149 -7.78 4.57 -0.60
CA VAL A 149 -6.81 4.36 0.49
C VAL A 149 -5.68 5.40 0.45
N SER A 150 -5.22 5.82 -0.74
CA SER A 150 -4.17 6.84 -0.87
C SER A 150 -4.57 8.22 -0.32
N ARG A 151 -5.89 8.50 -0.25
CA ARG A 151 -6.47 9.75 0.27
C ARG A 151 -6.62 9.77 1.78
N LEU A 152 -6.41 8.64 2.46
CA LEU A 152 -6.57 8.56 3.90
C LEU A 152 -5.45 9.32 4.64
N SER A 153 -5.84 10.02 5.70
CA SER A 153 -4.90 10.60 6.66
C SER A 153 -4.34 9.51 7.58
N ARG A 154 -3.08 9.65 8.01
CA ARG A 154 -2.46 8.70 8.94
C ARG A 154 -3.15 8.76 10.31
N ARG A 155 -3.47 7.59 10.88
CA ARG A 155 -4.06 7.41 12.22
C ARG A 155 -3.35 6.29 13.00
N SER A 156 -3.82 6.00 14.21
CA SER A 156 -3.44 4.79 14.97
C SER A 156 -3.74 3.52 14.16
N ALA A 157 -3.18 2.36 14.53
CA ALA A 157 -3.38 1.11 13.77
C ALA A 157 -4.87 0.77 13.60
N ALA A 158 -5.62 0.76 14.71
CA ALA A 158 -7.04 0.46 14.70
C ALA A 158 -7.85 1.51 13.90
N GLY A 159 -7.54 2.80 14.08
CA GLY A 159 -8.19 3.87 13.34
C GLY A 159 -7.89 3.81 11.84
N GLN A 160 -6.68 3.45 11.45
CA GLN A 160 -6.28 3.30 10.06
C GLN A 160 -6.99 2.11 9.41
N ALA A 161 -7.07 0.97 10.09
CA ALA A 161 -7.80 -0.20 9.60
C ALA A 161 -9.30 0.13 9.41
N ALA A 162 -9.93 0.81 10.35
CA ALA A 162 -11.32 1.25 10.21
C ALA A 162 -11.51 2.16 8.98
N LEU A 163 -10.61 3.13 8.76
CA LEU A 163 -10.66 4.00 7.59
C LEU A 163 -10.43 3.26 6.27
N VAL A 164 -9.50 2.30 6.23
CA VAL A 164 -9.27 1.46 5.05
C VAL A 164 -10.52 0.63 4.75
N PHE A 165 -11.13 0.01 5.77
CA PHE A 165 -12.37 -0.75 5.59
C PHE A 165 -13.47 0.08 4.92
N VAL A 166 -13.72 1.29 5.43
CA VAL A 166 -14.71 2.21 4.84
C VAL A 166 -14.32 2.62 3.42
N ALA A 167 -13.03 2.87 3.16
CA ALA A 167 -12.51 3.22 1.84
C ALA A 167 -12.65 2.10 0.79
N LEU A 168 -12.82 0.85 1.22
CA LEU A 168 -13.03 -0.30 0.34
C LEU A 168 -14.50 -0.47 -0.08
N ILE A 169 -15.46 0.15 0.62
CA ILE A 169 -16.90 0.00 0.32
C ILE A 169 -17.23 0.40 -1.13
N PRO A 170 -16.76 1.54 -1.68
CA PRO A 170 -17.04 1.91 -3.06
C PRO A 170 -16.47 0.92 -4.09
N ALA A 171 -15.31 0.34 -3.82
CA ALA A 171 -14.70 -0.66 -4.68
C ALA A 171 -15.50 -1.97 -4.67
N SER A 172 -15.99 -2.40 -3.51
CA SER A 172 -16.88 -3.56 -3.38
C SER A 172 -18.22 -3.31 -4.09
N LEU A 173 -18.83 -2.15 -3.89
CA LEU A 173 -20.06 -1.77 -4.59
C LEU A 173 -19.90 -1.74 -6.11
N LEU A 174 -18.75 -1.29 -6.62
CA LEU A 174 -18.45 -1.32 -8.05
C LEU A 174 -18.41 -2.75 -8.61
N ILE A 175 -17.87 -3.70 -7.84
CA ILE A 175 -17.86 -5.12 -8.21
C ILE A 175 -19.30 -5.64 -8.35
N TYR A 176 -20.16 -5.36 -7.37
CA TYR A 176 -21.57 -5.76 -7.42
C TYR A 176 -22.35 -5.04 -8.54
N ALA A 177 -22.11 -3.75 -8.73
CA ALA A 177 -22.79 -2.94 -9.75
C ALA A 177 -22.49 -3.42 -11.18
N ALA A 178 -21.27 -3.90 -11.44
CA ALA A 178 -20.90 -4.50 -12.73
C ALA A 178 -21.28 -5.98 -12.84
N GLY A 179 -21.13 -6.74 -11.75
CA GLY A 179 -21.34 -8.18 -11.72
C GLY A 179 -22.80 -8.61 -11.80
N ILE A 180 -23.68 -7.99 -11.01
CA ILE A 180 -25.09 -8.39 -10.88
C ILE A 180 -25.86 -8.27 -12.22
N PRO A 181 -25.73 -7.18 -13.00
CA PRO A 181 -26.42 -7.09 -14.29
C PRO A 181 -25.96 -8.15 -15.30
N VAL A 182 -24.66 -8.40 -15.37
CA VAL A 182 -24.10 -9.43 -16.28
C VAL A 182 -24.52 -10.83 -15.85
N MET A 183 -24.55 -11.11 -14.54
CA MET A 183 -25.07 -12.36 -13.99
C MET A 183 -26.54 -12.55 -14.38
N SER A 184 -27.38 -11.54 -14.19
CA SER A 184 -28.80 -11.59 -14.55
C SER A 184 -28.97 -11.93 -16.04
N TRP A 185 -28.19 -11.29 -16.91
CA TRP A 185 -28.24 -11.52 -18.35
C TRP A 185 -27.77 -12.92 -18.75
N LEU A 186 -26.58 -13.34 -18.32
CA LEU A 186 -25.98 -14.62 -18.74
C LEU A 186 -26.60 -15.84 -18.07
N ALA A 187 -27.11 -15.71 -16.84
CA ALA A 187 -27.80 -16.80 -16.15
C ALA A 187 -29.30 -16.89 -16.49
N GLY A 188 -29.85 -15.93 -17.25
CA GLY A 188 -31.27 -15.92 -17.61
C GLY A 188 -32.21 -15.73 -16.41
N ILE A 189 -31.75 -15.07 -15.36
CA ILE A 189 -32.54 -14.80 -14.13
C ILE A 189 -32.90 -13.32 -14.04
N THR A 190 -33.96 -13.01 -13.30
CA THR A 190 -34.35 -11.60 -13.07
C THR A 190 -33.30 -10.86 -12.24
N LEU A 191 -33.22 -9.53 -12.40
CA LEU A 191 -32.30 -8.70 -11.62
C LEU A 191 -32.56 -8.80 -10.12
N GLY A 192 -33.83 -8.94 -9.71
CA GLY A 192 -34.22 -9.17 -8.32
C GLY A 192 -33.66 -10.48 -7.75
N GLN A 193 -33.73 -11.58 -8.52
CA GLN A 193 -33.13 -12.85 -8.13
C GLN A 193 -31.62 -12.76 -8.03
N ALA A 194 -30.96 -12.10 -9.00
CA ALA A 194 -29.53 -11.87 -8.97
C ALA A 194 -29.09 -11.09 -7.72
N LEU A 195 -29.85 -10.06 -7.33
CA LEU A 195 -29.63 -9.31 -6.08
C LEU A 195 -29.73 -10.23 -4.85
N VAL A 196 -30.82 -11.01 -4.74
CA VAL A 196 -31.04 -11.94 -3.62
C VAL A 196 -29.92 -12.99 -3.52
N PHE A 197 -29.45 -13.53 -4.64
CA PHE A 197 -28.32 -14.46 -4.64
C PHE A 197 -27.03 -13.81 -4.13
N ASN A 198 -26.78 -12.55 -4.48
CA ASN A 198 -25.58 -11.83 -4.04
C ASN A 198 -25.61 -11.46 -2.55
N LEU A 199 -26.78 -11.43 -1.90
CA LEU A 199 -26.86 -11.26 -0.44
C LEU A 199 -26.11 -12.37 0.31
N ALA A 200 -26.01 -13.58 -0.25
CA ALA A 200 -25.23 -14.66 0.34
C ALA A 200 -23.71 -14.36 0.39
N PHE A 201 -23.22 -13.48 -0.48
CA PHE A 201 -21.80 -13.11 -0.54
C PHE A 201 -21.44 -11.98 0.42
N VAL A 202 -22.40 -11.13 0.77
CA VAL A 202 -22.18 -9.91 1.57
C VAL A 202 -21.50 -10.18 2.92
N PRO A 203 -21.95 -11.12 3.77
CA PRO A 203 -21.33 -11.33 5.08
C PRO A 203 -19.86 -11.72 4.96
N LEU A 204 -19.55 -12.61 4.02
CA LEU A 204 -18.19 -13.08 3.78
C LEU A 204 -17.31 -11.98 3.17
N ASP A 205 -17.86 -11.15 2.29
CA ASP A 205 -17.14 -10.02 1.72
C ASP A 205 -16.83 -8.93 2.75
N LEU A 206 -17.72 -8.68 3.72
CA LEU A 206 -17.41 -7.79 4.84
C LEU A 206 -16.25 -8.33 5.68
N VAL A 207 -16.22 -9.64 5.95
CA VAL A 207 -15.08 -10.28 6.63
C VAL A 207 -13.80 -10.13 5.82
N LYS A 208 -13.84 -10.39 4.50
CA LYS A 208 -12.69 -10.19 3.61
C LYS A 208 -12.20 -8.75 3.63
N MET A 209 -13.10 -7.77 3.54
CA MET A 209 -12.74 -6.35 3.58
C MET A 209 -12.09 -5.97 4.91
N ALA A 210 -12.57 -6.50 6.03
CA ALA A 210 -11.94 -6.31 7.33
C ALA A 210 -10.51 -6.89 7.35
N LEU A 211 -10.32 -8.09 6.81
CA LEU A 211 -8.99 -8.69 6.66
C LEU A 211 -8.09 -7.85 5.75
N VAL A 212 -8.58 -7.38 4.59
CA VAL A 212 -7.82 -6.49 3.70
C VAL A 212 -7.41 -5.24 4.46
N ALA A 213 -8.31 -4.64 5.25
CA ALA A 213 -8.03 -3.43 5.98
C ALA A 213 -6.93 -3.61 7.03
N ILE A 214 -6.93 -4.74 7.74
CA ILE A 214 -5.89 -5.12 8.71
C ILE A 214 -4.56 -5.33 7.98
N VAL A 215 -4.55 -6.17 6.94
CA VAL A 215 -3.33 -6.52 6.19
C VAL A 215 -2.73 -5.30 5.50
N ALA A 216 -3.52 -4.51 4.78
CA ALA A 216 -3.04 -3.30 4.11
C ALA A 216 -2.49 -2.27 5.12
N THR A 217 -3.13 -2.12 6.28
CA THR A 217 -2.61 -1.26 7.36
C THR A 217 -1.28 -1.76 7.89
N ALA A 218 -1.12 -3.07 8.11
CA ALA A 218 0.14 -3.66 8.54
C ALA A 218 1.24 -3.48 7.48
N VAL A 219 0.92 -3.72 6.20
CA VAL A 219 1.82 -3.54 5.06
C VAL A 219 2.30 -2.09 4.96
N HIS A 220 1.41 -1.10 5.08
CA HIS A 220 1.80 0.31 5.04
C HIS A 220 2.67 0.75 6.21
N ARG A 221 2.59 0.06 7.35
CA ARG A 221 3.44 0.34 8.51
C ARG A 221 4.81 -0.34 8.40
N ALA A 222 4.85 -1.57 7.89
CA ALA A 222 6.08 -2.33 7.69
C ALA A 222 6.89 -1.81 6.48
N PHE A 223 6.20 -1.39 5.42
CA PHE A 223 6.80 -0.94 4.16
C PHE A 223 6.20 0.40 3.69
N PRO A 224 6.58 1.54 4.31
CA PRO A 224 6.03 2.85 3.99
C PRO A 224 6.26 3.30 2.54
N ASP A 225 7.28 2.75 1.89
CA ASP A 225 7.69 3.09 0.52
C ASP A 225 6.85 2.40 -0.58
N LEU A 226 5.89 1.54 -0.23
CA LEU A 226 5.04 0.85 -1.22
C LEU A 226 4.02 1.75 -1.92
N LEU A 227 3.61 2.85 -1.29
CA LEU A 227 2.72 3.83 -1.92
C LEU A 227 3.55 4.82 -2.76
N PRO A 228 3.14 5.13 -4.01
CA PRO A 228 3.81 6.16 -4.81
C PRO A 228 3.90 7.47 -4.03
N PRO A 229 5.05 8.17 -4.05
CA PRO A 229 5.19 9.48 -3.43
C PRO A 229 4.08 10.41 -3.92
N ARG A 230 3.37 11.06 -2.98
CA ARG A 230 2.41 12.12 -3.32
C ARG A 230 3.16 13.13 -4.19
N ALA A 231 2.69 13.38 -5.41
CA ALA A 231 3.16 14.54 -6.16
C ALA A 231 2.86 15.75 -5.29
N SER A 232 3.91 16.29 -4.65
CA SER A 232 3.83 17.51 -3.90
C SER A 232 3.15 18.52 -4.82
N ARG A 233 2.00 19.06 -4.41
CA ARG A 233 1.55 20.35 -4.94
C ARG A 233 2.59 21.38 -4.50
N GLU A 234 3.77 21.35 -5.12
CA GLU A 234 4.64 22.51 -5.15
C GLU A 234 3.90 23.53 -6.00
N ALA A 235 3.12 24.37 -5.31
CA ALA A 235 2.79 25.67 -5.85
C ALA A 235 4.12 26.29 -6.33
N PRO A 236 4.20 26.81 -7.56
CA PRO A 236 5.43 27.37 -8.09
C PRO A 236 6.02 28.34 -7.07
N ARG A 237 7.20 28.00 -6.52
CA ARG A 237 7.93 28.86 -5.57
C ARG A 237 8.24 30.24 -6.17
N SER A 238 8.13 30.40 -7.49
CA SER A 238 8.22 31.69 -8.19
C SER A 238 7.16 32.69 -7.71
N ALA A 239 5.91 32.27 -7.51
CA ALA A 239 4.83 33.19 -7.11
C ALA A 239 5.00 33.74 -5.68
N ARG A 240 5.71 33.03 -4.80
CA ARG A 240 5.98 33.48 -3.41
C ARG A 240 7.19 34.41 -3.30
N ARG A 241 8.08 34.40 -4.29
CA ARG A 241 9.25 35.30 -4.29
C ARG A 241 8.85 36.69 -4.79
N ASP A 242 7.98 36.74 -5.80
CA ASP A 242 7.50 38.00 -6.37
C ASP A 242 6.58 38.77 -5.41
N ALA A 243 5.74 38.07 -4.64
CA ALA A 243 4.91 38.65 -3.59
C ALA A 243 5.68 39.14 -2.34
N ARG A 244 6.94 38.71 -2.16
CA ARG A 244 7.82 39.19 -1.08
C ARG A 244 8.77 40.29 -1.52
N ALA A 245 8.94 40.48 -2.83
CA ALA A 245 9.74 41.56 -3.40
C ALA A 245 8.91 42.83 -3.68
N SER A 246 7.59 42.74 -3.52
CA SER A 246 6.62 43.82 -3.78
C SER A 246 5.90 44.34 -2.52
N ALA A 247 6.36 43.94 -1.33
CA ALA A 247 5.90 44.42 -0.01
C ALA A 247 7.10 44.98 0.75
#